data_AF-A0AAV9V7W4-F1
#
_entry.id   AF-A0AAV9V7W4-F1
#
_cell.length_a   1.000
_cell.length_b   1.000
_cell.length_c   1.000
_cell.angle_alpha   90.00
_cell.angle_beta   90.00
_cell.angle_gamma   90.00
#
_symmetry.space_group_name_H-M   'P 1'
#
loop_
_entity.id
_entity.type
_entity.pdbx_description
1 polymer ?
#
loop_
_entity_poly.entity_id
_entity_poly.type
_entity_poly.pdbx_seq_one_letter_code
_entity_poly.pdbx_strand_id
1 'polypeptide(L)'
;MAEVVKSEVQTGQHEAYTGKHPRREKVQQKLHHAKVEIIHFKHAIGKFGNLLNPNHRHDEEHEREVDHKRSEIAESHRFESFAPVRSGNVAKFYIDGRDYFWALSTALESAKEVIYIADWWISPELFLRRPPAYSEEDRLDMILKRQAEAGVKIYIIVYKEVEAALTCNSEHTKHALEGLCPKGSPGHGNIRVMRHPEHNVLNRGGDMTFYWAHHEKYCVVDHELAFIGGLDLCFGRWDLHQHPLADVHPATVREEIWPGQDYNNNRMFVEPSIVLRISWLK
;
A
#
# COMPACT_ATOMS: atom_id res chain seq x y z
N MET A 1 -1.26 -55.78 -37.67
CA MET A 1 -1.52 -54.94 -38.86
C MET A 1 -0.82 -53.62 -38.64
N ALA A 2 0.23 -53.39 -39.41
CA ALA A 2 1.02 -52.17 -39.37
C ALA A 2 0.39 -51.16 -40.32
N GLU A 3 0.29 -49.90 -39.92
CA GLU A 3 0.14 -48.81 -40.87
C GLU A 3 1.11 -47.68 -40.49
N VAL A 4 2.04 -47.48 -41.41
CA VAL A 4 3.11 -46.48 -41.40
C VAL A 4 2.52 -45.22 -42.02
N VAL A 5 2.45 -44.13 -41.25
CA VAL A 5 2.06 -42.81 -41.79
C VAL A 5 3.31 -42.14 -42.37
N LYS A 6 3.25 -41.85 -43.67
CA LYS A 6 4.29 -41.16 -44.45
C LYS A 6 4.36 -39.68 -44.08
N SER A 7 5.59 -39.18 -43.95
CA SER A 7 5.94 -37.77 -43.84
C SER A 7 5.88 -37.07 -45.19
N GLU A 8 5.09 -36.00 -45.30
CA GLU A 8 5.20 -35.04 -46.40
C GLU A 8 5.91 -33.77 -45.91
N VAL A 9 7.03 -33.49 -46.56
CA VAL A 9 7.82 -32.27 -46.42
C VAL A 9 7.14 -31.18 -47.22
N GLN A 10 6.69 -30.11 -46.56
CA GLN A 10 6.19 -28.91 -47.24
C GLN A 10 7.25 -27.80 -47.17
N THR A 11 7.81 -27.53 -48.34
CA THR A 11 8.78 -26.49 -48.66
C THR A 11 8.25 -25.09 -48.35
N GLY A 12 9.09 -24.28 -47.70
CA GLY A 12 8.79 -22.88 -47.40
C GLY A 12 8.64 -22.02 -48.65
N GLN A 13 7.63 -21.15 -48.62
CA GLN A 13 7.58 -19.93 -49.42
C GLN A 13 7.52 -18.74 -48.47
N HIS A 14 8.45 -17.81 -48.70
CA HIS A 14 8.59 -16.55 -48.01
C HIS A 14 7.33 -15.69 -48.18
N GLU A 15 6.61 -15.41 -47.08
CA GLU A 15 5.69 -14.27 -47.04
C GLU A 15 6.48 -12.98 -46.85
N ALA A 16 6.21 -12.04 -47.74
CA ALA A 16 6.86 -10.75 -47.84
C ALA A 16 6.66 -9.90 -46.57
N TYR A 17 7.76 -9.35 -46.08
CA TYR A 17 7.78 -8.29 -45.08
C TYR A 17 6.99 -7.08 -45.61
N THR A 18 5.73 -6.92 -45.17
CA THR A 18 4.98 -5.68 -45.41
C THR A 18 5.57 -4.61 -44.51
N GLY A 19 6.57 -3.88 -45.01
CA GLY A 19 7.10 -2.69 -44.35
C GLY A 19 5.97 -1.69 -44.14
N LYS A 20 5.43 -1.61 -42.92
CA LYS A 20 4.52 -0.53 -42.53
C LYS A 20 5.30 0.78 -42.62
N HIS A 21 4.84 1.66 -43.51
CA HIS A 21 5.50 2.92 -43.82
C HIS A 21 5.71 3.78 -42.54
N PRO A 22 6.94 4.25 -42.22
CA PRO A 22 7.23 5.02 -41.01
C PRO A 22 6.47 6.36 -40.90
N ARG A 23 5.85 6.83 -41.99
CA ARG A 23 4.94 7.99 -41.99
C ARG A 23 3.58 7.67 -41.38
N ARG A 24 3.05 6.46 -41.52
CA ARG A 24 1.73 6.06 -40.98
C ARG A 24 1.76 5.89 -39.47
N GLU A 25 2.84 5.31 -38.93
CA GLU A 25 3.05 5.19 -37.48
C GLU A 25 3.23 6.57 -36.82
N LYS A 26 3.99 7.48 -37.44
CA LYS A 26 4.12 8.86 -36.97
C LYS A 26 2.79 9.62 -36.97
N VAL A 27 1.92 9.38 -37.95
CA VAL A 27 0.58 9.98 -38.00
C VAL A 27 -0.34 9.39 -36.94
N GLN A 28 -0.30 8.07 -36.71
CA GLN A 28 -1.05 7.42 -35.63
C GLN A 28 -0.59 7.87 -34.24
N GLN A 29 0.72 7.99 -34.01
CA GLN A 29 1.27 8.53 -32.76
C GLN A 29 0.83 9.99 -32.54
N LYS A 30 0.88 10.83 -33.57
CA LYS A 30 0.39 12.22 -33.47
C LYS A 30 -1.12 12.29 -33.19
N LEU A 31 -1.92 11.45 -33.84
CA LEU A 31 -3.36 11.34 -33.57
C LEU A 31 -3.64 10.83 -32.15
N HIS A 32 -2.86 9.88 -31.66
CA HIS A 32 -2.95 9.39 -30.29
C HIS A 32 -2.57 10.47 -29.28
N HIS A 33 -1.46 11.19 -29.50
CA HIS A 33 -1.05 12.32 -28.66
C HIS A 33 -2.10 13.44 -28.65
N ALA A 34 -2.64 13.81 -29.81
CA ALA A 34 -3.71 14.81 -29.90
C ALA A 34 -4.99 14.35 -29.16
N LYS A 35 -5.35 13.06 -29.25
CA LYS A 35 -6.47 12.50 -28.47
C LYS A 35 -6.19 12.57 -26.98
N VAL A 36 -4.99 12.20 -26.54
CA VAL A 36 -4.56 12.27 -25.13
C VAL A 36 -4.59 13.72 -24.63
N GLU A 37 -4.10 14.68 -25.41
CA GLU A 37 -4.17 16.11 -25.06
C GLU A 37 -5.61 16.64 -24.97
N ILE A 38 -6.50 16.24 -25.89
CA ILE A 38 -7.91 16.61 -25.85
C ILE A 38 -8.61 16.01 -24.62
N ILE A 39 -8.28 14.77 -24.26
CA ILE A 39 -8.77 14.13 -23.03
C ILE A 39 -8.25 14.92 -21.82
N HIS A 40 -6.95 15.17 -21.72
CA HIS A 40 -6.39 15.95 -20.62
C HIS A 40 -7.00 17.36 -20.51
N PHE A 41 -7.25 18.03 -21.63
CA PHE A 41 -7.89 19.34 -21.66
C PHE A 41 -9.36 19.29 -21.24
N LYS A 42 -10.13 18.28 -21.69
CA LYS A 42 -11.50 18.05 -21.21
C LYS A 42 -11.55 17.79 -19.70
N HIS A 43 -10.64 16.97 -19.19
CA HIS A 43 -10.51 16.73 -17.75
C HIS A 43 -10.11 18.00 -16.99
N ALA A 44 -9.24 18.85 -17.56
CA ALA A 44 -8.85 20.11 -16.94
C ALA A 44 -10.01 21.11 -16.86
N ILE A 45 -10.85 21.22 -17.91
CA ILE A 45 -12.06 22.06 -17.90
C ILE A 45 -13.10 21.52 -16.91
N GLY A 46 -13.31 20.19 -16.87
CA GLY A 46 -14.20 19.55 -15.89
C GLY A 46 -13.83 19.89 -14.45
N LYS A 47 -12.53 19.91 -14.11
CA LYS A 47 -12.02 20.27 -12.77
C LYS A 47 -12.38 21.69 -12.31
N PHE A 48 -12.66 22.63 -13.22
CA PHE A 48 -13.14 23.97 -12.85
C PHE A 48 -14.66 24.01 -12.64
N GLY A 49 -15.42 23.12 -13.29
CA GLY A 49 -16.86 22.92 -13.02
C GLY A 49 -17.13 22.28 -11.65
N ASN A 50 -16.18 21.48 -11.17
CA ASN A 50 -16.21 20.82 -9.86
C ASN A 50 -16.25 21.79 -8.66
N LEU A 51 -15.94 23.08 -8.84
CA LEU A 51 -16.12 24.10 -7.80
C LEU A 51 -17.60 24.40 -7.48
N LEU A 52 -18.52 24.09 -8.40
CA LEU A 52 -19.96 24.36 -8.25
C LEU A 52 -20.77 23.12 -7.80
N ASN A 53 -20.25 21.90 -7.99
CA ASN A 53 -20.81 20.66 -7.48
C ASN A 53 -19.73 19.84 -6.75
N PRO A 54 -19.60 19.97 -5.41
CA PRO A 54 -18.60 19.23 -4.63
C PRO A 54 -18.77 17.69 -4.66
N ASN A 55 -19.95 17.20 -5.06
CA ASN A 55 -20.29 15.77 -5.13
C ASN A 55 -20.28 15.22 -6.57
N HIS A 56 -19.61 15.88 -7.51
CA HIS A 56 -19.62 15.50 -8.93
C HIS A 56 -19.03 14.10 -9.23
N ARG A 57 -18.48 13.39 -8.24
CA ARG A 57 -17.77 12.11 -8.43
C ARG A 57 -18.70 10.95 -8.76
N HIS A 58 -20.01 11.20 -8.78
CA HIS A 58 -21.08 10.23 -9.02
C HIS A 58 -22.19 10.84 -9.88
N ASP A 59 -21.82 11.67 -10.85
CA ASP A 59 -22.77 12.40 -11.69
C ASP A 59 -23.15 11.62 -12.96
N GLU A 60 -22.30 10.69 -13.43
CA GLU A 60 -22.59 9.93 -14.64
C GLU A 60 -23.67 8.87 -14.39
N GLU A 61 -24.51 8.59 -15.40
CA GLU A 61 -25.64 7.65 -15.28
C GLU A 61 -25.20 6.26 -14.79
N HIS A 62 -24.07 5.78 -15.30
CA HIS A 62 -23.52 4.48 -14.91
C HIS A 62 -22.99 4.47 -13.47
N GLU A 63 -22.47 5.60 -12.96
CA GLU A 63 -22.01 5.74 -11.57
C GLU A 63 -23.21 5.69 -10.62
N ARG A 64 -24.28 6.43 -10.97
CA ARG A 64 -25.55 6.44 -10.22
C ARG A 64 -26.20 5.07 -10.17
N GLU A 65 -26.20 4.33 -11.28
CA GLU A 65 -26.73 2.96 -11.31
C GLU A 65 -25.93 2.02 -10.39
N VAL A 66 -24.60 2.17 -10.36
CA VAL A 66 -23.72 1.41 -9.47
C VAL A 66 -23.97 1.77 -8.00
N ASP A 67 -24.15 3.05 -7.68
CA ASP A 67 -24.43 3.50 -6.32
C ASP A 67 -25.80 3.02 -5.85
N HIS A 68 -26.83 3.08 -6.71
CA HIS A 68 -28.15 2.54 -6.38
C HIS A 68 -28.07 1.07 -5.99
N LYS A 69 -27.39 0.25 -6.81
CA LYS A 69 -27.19 -1.18 -6.51
C LYS A 69 -26.46 -1.40 -5.18
N ARG A 70 -25.44 -0.59 -4.88
CA ARG A 70 -24.70 -0.67 -3.61
C ARG A 70 -25.54 -0.27 -2.41
N SER A 71 -26.33 0.81 -2.53
CA SER A 71 -27.24 1.28 -1.50
C SER A 71 -28.33 0.25 -1.21
N GLU A 72 -28.97 -0.33 -2.24
CA GLU A 72 -29.96 -1.40 -2.06
C GLU A 72 -29.39 -2.61 -1.31
N ILE A 73 -28.16 -3.02 -1.64
CA ILE A 73 -27.46 -4.10 -0.92
C ILE A 73 -27.22 -3.69 0.53
N ALA A 74 -26.71 -2.49 0.76
CA ALA A 74 -26.39 -2.00 2.09
C ALA A 74 -27.63 -1.88 2.99
N GLU A 75 -28.72 -1.31 2.47
CA GLU A 75 -30.03 -1.18 3.14
C GLU A 75 -30.62 -2.53 3.55
N SER A 76 -30.30 -3.60 2.81
CA SER A 76 -30.73 -4.97 3.16
C SER A 76 -29.94 -5.59 4.33
N HIS A 77 -28.85 -4.96 4.78
CA HIS A 77 -27.98 -5.44 5.84
C HIS A 77 -28.14 -4.63 7.14
N ARG A 78 -27.72 -5.26 8.25
CA ARG A 78 -27.71 -4.60 9.56
C ARG A 78 -26.82 -3.35 9.52
N PHE A 79 -27.33 -2.23 10.02
CA PHE A 79 -26.66 -0.92 10.08
C PHE A 79 -26.29 -0.32 8.71
N GLU A 80 -27.02 -0.67 7.65
CA GLU A 80 -26.73 -0.17 6.30
C GLU A 80 -25.30 -0.50 5.85
N SER A 81 -24.77 -1.64 6.31
CA SER A 81 -23.41 -2.05 5.99
C SER A 81 -23.31 -2.62 4.58
N PHE A 82 -22.23 -2.34 3.86
CA PHE A 82 -21.94 -3.01 2.60
C PHE A 82 -21.78 -4.54 2.75
N ALA A 83 -21.53 -5.04 3.97
CA ALA A 83 -21.31 -6.45 4.26
C ALA A 83 -22.45 -7.07 5.09
N PRO A 84 -22.94 -8.26 4.73
CA PRO A 84 -23.91 -8.99 5.55
C PRO A 84 -23.28 -9.57 6.81
N VAL A 85 -24.12 -9.94 7.78
CA VAL A 85 -23.69 -10.71 8.95
C VAL A 85 -23.24 -12.12 8.51
N ARG A 86 -22.03 -12.53 8.92
CA ARG A 86 -21.50 -13.88 8.72
C ARG A 86 -21.35 -14.58 10.06
N SER A 87 -21.88 -15.80 10.18
CA SER A 87 -21.74 -16.65 11.37
C SER A 87 -20.59 -17.65 11.19
N GLY A 88 -20.06 -18.19 12.29
CA GLY A 88 -18.99 -19.20 12.27
C GLY A 88 -17.57 -18.65 12.09
N ASN A 89 -17.37 -17.32 12.11
CA ASN A 89 -16.04 -16.73 12.07
C ASN A 89 -15.28 -16.98 13.39
N VAL A 90 -14.00 -17.34 13.28
CA VAL A 90 -13.08 -17.33 14.42
C VAL A 90 -12.55 -15.90 14.58
N ALA A 91 -12.85 -15.27 15.71
CA ALA A 91 -12.36 -13.94 16.04
C ALA A 91 -11.45 -14.00 17.27
N LYS A 92 -10.30 -13.31 17.19
CA LYS A 92 -9.36 -13.16 18.31
C LYS A 92 -9.06 -11.68 18.51
N PHE A 93 -9.07 -11.26 19.77
CA PHE A 93 -8.75 -9.90 20.16
C PHE A 93 -7.31 -9.82 20.66
N TYR A 94 -6.67 -8.69 20.40
CA TYR A 94 -5.35 -8.35 20.90
C TYR A 94 -5.45 -7.05 21.71
N ILE A 95 -4.77 -7.04 22.84
CA ILE A 95 -4.59 -5.86 23.68
C ILE A 95 -3.12 -5.46 23.53
N ASP A 96 -2.88 -4.18 23.31
CA ASP A 96 -1.56 -3.60 23.05
C ASP A 96 -0.88 -4.14 21.78
N GLY A 97 0.32 -3.62 21.50
CA GLY A 97 1.03 -3.90 20.25
C GLY A 97 1.75 -5.25 20.23
N ARG A 98 2.31 -5.71 21.36
CA ARG A 98 3.21 -6.90 21.37
C ARG A 98 2.59 -8.13 20.70
N ASP A 99 1.42 -8.54 21.19
CA ASP A 99 0.81 -9.80 20.74
C ASP A 99 0.15 -9.63 19.36
N TYR A 100 -0.34 -8.43 19.04
CA TYR A 100 -0.85 -8.09 17.71
C TYR A 100 0.24 -8.20 16.65
N PHE A 101 1.38 -7.52 16.84
CA PHE A 101 2.48 -7.53 15.87
C PHE A 101 3.15 -8.90 15.76
N TRP A 102 3.21 -9.67 16.86
CA TRP A 102 3.62 -11.08 16.80
C TRP A 102 2.69 -11.93 15.93
N ALA A 103 1.38 -11.80 16.12
CA ALA A 103 0.41 -12.54 15.31
C ALA A 103 0.46 -12.11 13.84
N LEU A 104 0.58 -10.80 13.57
CA LEU A 104 0.69 -10.26 12.23
C LEU A 104 1.96 -10.74 11.52
N SER A 105 3.12 -10.69 12.17
CA SER A 105 4.38 -11.21 11.59
C SER A 105 4.25 -12.67 11.19
N THR A 106 3.60 -13.49 12.02
CA THR A 106 3.36 -14.91 11.73
C THR A 106 2.43 -15.09 10.54
N ALA A 107 1.37 -14.28 10.43
CA ALA A 107 0.45 -14.32 9.30
C ALA A 107 1.11 -13.89 7.99
N LEU A 108 1.86 -12.78 8.01
CA LEU A 108 2.62 -12.29 6.86
C LEU A 108 3.61 -13.34 6.36
N GLU A 109 4.29 -14.03 7.27
CA GLU A 109 5.25 -15.09 6.91
C GLU A 109 4.60 -16.34 6.29
N SER A 110 3.32 -16.56 6.60
CA SER A 110 2.55 -17.70 6.09
C SER A 110 1.88 -17.45 4.74
N ALA A 111 1.94 -16.21 4.23
CA ALA A 111 1.29 -15.81 2.99
C ALA A 111 1.80 -16.61 1.78
N LYS A 112 0.90 -16.91 0.85
CA LYS A 112 1.20 -17.72 -0.34
C LYS A 112 0.87 -17.01 -1.64
N GLU A 113 -0.13 -16.14 -1.63
CA GLU A 113 -0.67 -15.54 -2.85
C GLU A 113 -0.66 -14.02 -2.79
N VAL A 114 -1.27 -13.45 -1.76
CA VAL A 114 -1.48 -12.01 -1.69
C VAL A 114 -1.55 -11.45 -0.27
N ILE A 115 -0.98 -10.26 -0.10
CA ILE A 115 -1.08 -9.44 1.09
C ILE A 115 -1.66 -8.08 0.69
N TYR A 116 -2.74 -7.68 1.35
CA TYR A 116 -3.28 -6.32 1.28
C TYR A 116 -3.02 -5.60 2.60
N ILE A 117 -2.53 -4.36 2.54
CA ILE A 117 -2.33 -3.50 3.71
C ILE A 117 -2.96 -2.14 3.42
N ALA A 118 -3.76 -1.63 4.36
CA ALA A 118 -4.13 -0.24 4.41
C ALA A 118 -3.77 0.34 5.78
N ASP A 119 -3.12 1.50 5.77
CA ASP A 119 -2.66 2.15 7.00
C ASP A 119 -2.68 3.67 6.88
N TRP A 120 -2.85 4.35 8.01
CA TRP A 120 -2.68 5.79 8.07
C TRP A 120 -1.20 6.17 8.06
N TRP A 121 -0.35 5.39 8.73
CA TRP A 121 1.09 5.59 8.73
C TRP A 121 1.83 4.25 8.82
N ILE A 122 2.81 4.04 7.94
CA ILE A 122 3.68 2.86 7.95
C ILE A 122 5.12 3.32 8.20
N SER A 123 5.85 2.60 9.06
CA SER A 123 7.30 2.69 9.19
C SER A 123 7.89 1.37 8.67
N PRO A 124 8.48 1.34 7.45
CA PRO A 124 9.00 0.11 6.85
C PRO A 124 9.96 -0.66 7.78
N GLU A 125 10.74 0.05 8.59
CA GLU A 125 11.74 -0.51 9.50
C GLU A 125 11.17 -0.89 10.88
N LEU A 126 9.85 -0.93 11.06
CA LEU A 126 9.22 -1.39 12.31
C LEU A 126 9.56 -2.86 12.59
N PHE A 127 10.03 -3.14 13.80
CA PHE A 127 10.20 -4.50 14.31
C PHE A 127 8.86 -5.06 14.80
N LEU A 128 8.37 -6.12 14.16
CA LEU A 128 7.12 -6.76 14.58
C LEU A 128 7.32 -7.71 15.78
N ARG A 129 8.55 -8.20 15.96
CA ARG A 129 8.99 -8.97 17.13
C ARG A 129 10.21 -8.32 17.76
N ARG A 130 10.36 -8.49 19.07
CA ARG A 130 11.38 -7.81 19.88
C ARG A 130 11.92 -8.75 20.96
N PRO A 131 13.16 -8.57 21.45
CA PRO A 131 14.09 -7.46 21.17
C PRO A 131 14.69 -7.48 19.74
N PRO A 132 14.96 -6.31 19.12
CA PRO A 132 15.51 -6.20 17.76
C PRO A 132 16.79 -7.01 17.52
N ALA A 133 17.70 -7.06 18.50
CA ALA A 133 18.98 -7.76 18.38
C ALA A 133 18.87 -9.29 18.19
N TYR A 134 17.66 -9.84 18.35
CA TYR A 134 17.35 -11.26 18.14
C TYR A 134 16.20 -11.45 17.14
N SER A 135 15.66 -10.36 16.57
CA SER A 135 14.48 -10.34 15.70
C SER A 135 14.70 -9.48 14.45
N GLU A 136 15.94 -9.38 13.97
CA GLU A 136 16.30 -8.60 12.76
C GLU A 136 15.50 -9.04 11.53
N GLU A 137 15.24 -10.32 11.41
CA GLU A 137 14.46 -10.87 10.29
C GLU A 137 12.96 -10.56 10.41
N ASP A 138 12.46 -10.27 11.62
CA ASP A 138 11.04 -9.99 11.90
C ASP A 138 10.67 -8.50 11.69
N ARG A 139 11.57 -7.74 11.07
CA ARG A 139 11.28 -6.37 10.63
C ARG A 139 10.30 -6.39 9.46
N LEU A 140 9.36 -5.45 9.45
CA LEU A 140 8.25 -5.42 8.48
C LEU A 140 8.76 -5.51 7.03
N ASP A 141 9.68 -4.63 6.65
CA ASP A 141 10.26 -4.61 5.32
C ASP A 141 11.00 -5.90 4.96
N MET A 142 11.68 -6.54 5.92
CA MET A 142 12.37 -7.81 5.70
C MET A 142 11.38 -8.96 5.43
N ILE A 143 10.28 -9.04 6.19
CA ILE A 143 9.21 -10.02 5.94
C ILE A 143 8.60 -9.77 4.56
N LEU A 144 8.18 -8.54 4.27
CA LEU A 144 7.55 -8.22 2.98
C LEU A 144 8.48 -8.50 1.79
N LYS A 145 9.78 -8.22 1.94
CA LYS A 145 10.79 -8.57 0.93
C LYS A 145 10.83 -10.07 0.68
N ARG A 146 10.95 -10.90 1.73
CA ARG A 146 10.98 -12.36 1.58
C ARG A 146 9.73 -12.90 0.90
N GLN A 147 8.56 -12.42 1.30
CA GLN A 147 7.28 -12.83 0.72
C GLN A 147 7.18 -12.40 -0.76
N ALA A 148 7.59 -11.17 -1.09
CA ALA A 148 7.66 -10.73 -2.48
C ALA A 148 8.63 -11.58 -3.32
N GLU A 149 9.80 -11.91 -2.79
CA GLU A 149 10.79 -12.79 -3.44
C GLU A 149 10.25 -14.22 -3.64
N ALA A 150 9.40 -14.70 -2.73
CA ALA A 150 8.70 -15.99 -2.85
C ALA A 150 7.54 -15.98 -3.86
N GLY A 151 7.15 -14.80 -4.38
CA GLY A 151 6.14 -14.65 -5.42
C GLY A 151 4.82 -14.03 -4.96
N VAL A 152 4.65 -13.79 -3.66
CA VAL A 152 3.45 -13.17 -3.07
C VAL A 152 3.28 -11.75 -3.62
N LYS A 153 2.05 -11.38 -3.99
CA LYS A 153 1.70 -10.03 -4.42
C LYS A 153 1.35 -9.17 -3.20
N ILE A 154 1.95 -8.00 -3.08
CA ILE A 154 1.78 -7.14 -1.91
C ILE A 154 1.27 -5.78 -2.38
N TYR A 155 0.05 -5.45 -1.97
CA TYR A 155 -0.63 -4.21 -2.33
C TYR A 155 -0.87 -3.37 -1.08
N ILE A 156 -0.34 -2.16 -1.08
CA ILE A 156 -0.35 -1.27 0.08
C ILE A 156 -1.02 0.04 -0.30
N ILE A 157 -1.99 0.48 0.50
CA ILE A 157 -2.54 1.84 0.47
C ILE A 157 -2.09 2.53 1.74
N VAL A 158 -1.40 3.66 1.60
CA VAL A 158 -1.03 4.51 2.74
C VAL A 158 -1.61 5.90 2.55
N TYR A 159 -2.04 6.52 3.65
CA TYR A 159 -2.48 7.91 3.60
C TYR A 159 -1.36 8.81 3.07
N LYS A 160 -1.68 9.59 2.03
CA LYS A 160 -0.80 10.68 1.58
C LYS A 160 -1.09 11.88 2.47
N GLU A 161 -0.14 12.25 3.29
CA GLU A 161 -0.25 13.34 4.23
C GLU A 161 -0.11 14.72 3.57
N VAL A 162 -0.60 15.76 4.28
CA VAL A 162 -0.22 17.14 3.99
C VAL A 162 1.14 17.37 4.65
N GLU A 163 2.21 17.31 3.86
CA GLU A 163 3.62 17.32 4.33
C GLU A 163 3.94 18.47 5.30
N ALA A 164 3.32 19.65 5.13
CA ALA A 164 3.53 20.79 6.01
C ALA A 164 2.96 20.62 7.43
N ALA A 165 2.04 19.67 7.63
CA ALA A 165 1.30 19.47 8.87
C ALA A 165 1.64 18.15 9.59
N LEU A 166 2.20 17.17 8.88
CA LEU A 166 2.39 15.81 9.38
C LEU A 166 3.76 15.26 9.00
N THR A 167 4.39 14.51 9.92
CA THR A 167 5.74 13.94 9.76
C THR A 167 5.73 12.46 9.35
N CYS A 168 4.61 11.97 8.79
CA CYS A 168 4.43 10.55 8.49
C CYS A 168 5.37 10.06 7.36
N ASN A 169 5.71 10.96 6.41
CA ASN A 169 6.59 10.69 5.29
C ASN A 169 6.16 9.46 4.47
N SER A 170 4.91 9.48 3.96
CA SER A 170 4.39 8.39 3.13
C SER A 170 5.19 8.21 1.83
N GLU A 171 5.89 9.26 1.37
CA GLU A 171 6.80 9.18 0.24
C GLU A 171 7.97 8.23 0.50
N HIS A 172 8.62 8.37 1.67
CA HIS A 172 9.65 7.44 2.10
C HIS A 172 9.11 6.02 2.18
N THR A 173 7.92 5.81 2.78
CA THR A 173 7.27 4.50 2.83
C THR A 173 7.14 3.88 1.44
N LYS A 174 6.60 4.63 0.47
CA LYS A 174 6.44 4.16 -0.90
C LYS A 174 7.78 3.75 -1.53
N HIS A 175 8.79 4.61 -1.43
CA HIS A 175 10.08 4.36 -2.05
C HIS A 175 10.85 3.22 -1.39
N ALA A 176 10.83 3.14 -0.05
CA ALA A 176 11.49 2.08 0.70
C ALA A 176 10.90 0.71 0.34
N LEU A 177 9.58 0.58 0.37
CA LEU A 177 8.90 -0.71 0.12
C LEU A 177 8.95 -1.14 -1.35
N GLU A 178 8.71 -0.23 -2.31
CA GLU A 178 8.85 -0.58 -3.74
C GLU A 178 10.32 -0.83 -4.14
N GLY A 179 11.27 -0.28 -3.37
CA GLY A 179 12.71 -0.44 -3.57
C GLY A 179 13.28 -1.77 -3.06
N LEU A 180 12.54 -2.54 -2.25
CA LEU A 180 13.03 -3.81 -1.66
C LEU A 180 13.43 -4.86 -2.70
N CYS A 181 12.77 -4.85 -3.86
CA CYS A 181 13.01 -5.78 -4.96
C CYS A 181 13.38 -5.01 -6.25
N PRO A 182 14.67 -4.65 -6.44
CA PRO A 182 15.11 -3.90 -7.60
C PRO A 182 14.94 -4.68 -8.91
N LYS A 183 14.96 -3.97 -10.05
CA LYS A 183 14.77 -4.59 -11.36
C LYS A 183 15.78 -5.71 -11.60
N GLY A 184 15.27 -6.93 -11.84
CA GLY A 184 16.09 -8.11 -12.07
C GLY A 184 16.31 -9.00 -10.84
N SER A 185 15.91 -8.56 -9.64
CA SER A 185 15.85 -9.44 -8.47
C SER A 185 14.55 -10.26 -8.46
N PRO A 186 14.51 -11.40 -7.74
CA PRO A 186 13.24 -12.01 -7.35
C PRO A 186 12.33 -10.97 -6.68
N GLY A 187 11.02 -11.11 -6.88
CA GLY A 187 10.02 -10.20 -6.32
C GLY A 187 9.87 -8.84 -7.00
N HIS A 188 10.65 -8.51 -8.04
CA HIS A 188 10.53 -7.22 -8.71
C HIS A 188 9.11 -6.96 -9.22
N GLY A 189 8.51 -5.86 -8.75
CA GLY A 189 7.15 -5.45 -9.11
C GLY A 189 6.03 -6.19 -8.37
N ASN A 190 6.36 -7.06 -7.40
CA ASN A 190 5.39 -7.72 -6.54
C ASN A 190 4.90 -6.82 -5.41
N ILE A 191 5.69 -5.84 -4.96
CA ILE A 191 5.26 -4.82 -3.98
C ILE A 191 4.80 -3.58 -4.74
N ARG A 192 3.57 -3.13 -4.46
CA ARG A 192 2.95 -1.95 -5.07
C ARG A 192 2.33 -1.08 -3.99
N VAL A 193 2.77 0.18 -3.93
CA VAL A 193 2.31 1.13 -2.91
C VAL A 193 1.57 2.29 -3.58
N MET A 194 0.32 2.50 -3.16
CA MET A 194 -0.50 3.65 -3.53
C MET A 194 -0.56 4.63 -2.36
N ARG A 195 -0.46 5.93 -2.68
CA ARG A 195 -0.67 7.03 -1.72
C ARG A 195 -1.92 7.81 -2.12
N HIS A 196 -2.81 8.07 -1.18
CA HIS A 196 -4.06 8.83 -1.42
C HIS A 196 -4.50 9.57 -0.16
N PRO A 197 -5.15 10.76 -0.25
CA PRO A 197 -5.55 11.52 -1.44
C PRO A 197 -4.45 12.43 -2.01
N GLU A 198 -4.65 12.94 -3.22
CA GLU A 198 -3.76 13.98 -3.77
C GLU A 198 -4.21 15.36 -3.29
N HIS A 199 -3.28 16.08 -2.66
CA HIS A 199 -3.52 17.40 -2.05
C HIS A 199 -3.09 18.57 -2.92
N ASN A 200 -2.36 18.32 -4.01
CA ASN A 200 -1.84 19.41 -4.84
C ASN A 200 -2.96 20.13 -5.60
N VAL A 201 -3.16 21.41 -5.27
CA VAL A 201 -4.11 22.35 -5.90
C VAL A 201 -3.97 22.36 -7.43
N LEU A 202 -2.74 22.34 -7.94
CA LEU A 202 -2.46 22.41 -9.38
C LEU A 202 -2.94 21.16 -10.13
N ASN A 203 -2.95 20.00 -9.46
CA ASN A 203 -3.32 18.73 -10.06
C ASN A 203 -4.81 18.41 -9.91
N ARG A 204 -5.52 18.96 -8.92
CA ARG A 204 -6.94 18.68 -8.67
C ARG A 204 -7.89 19.88 -8.74
N GLY A 205 -7.42 21.12 -8.89
CA GLY A 205 -8.32 22.28 -8.90
C GLY A 205 -9.11 22.38 -7.59
N GLY A 206 -10.44 22.41 -7.66
CA GLY A 206 -11.34 22.51 -6.50
C GLY A 206 -11.56 21.22 -5.68
N ASP A 207 -11.03 20.09 -6.14
CA ASP A 207 -11.26 18.73 -5.58
C ASP A 207 -10.35 18.38 -4.38
N MET A 208 -10.07 19.37 -3.54
CA MET A 208 -9.07 19.28 -2.48
C MET A 208 -9.58 18.54 -1.24
N THR A 209 -8.82 17.56 -0.76
CA THR A 209 -9.17 16.79 0.45
C THR A 209 -8.22 17.11 1.60
N PHE A 210 -8.36 18.28 2.24
CA PHE A 210 -7.43 18.72 3.28
C PHE A 210 -7.68 18.13 4.67
N TYR A 211 -8.93 17.87 5.02
CA TYR A 211 -9.33 17.59 6.40
C TYR A 211 -9.60 16.10 6.69
N TRP A 212 -9.60 15.28 5.65
CA TRP A 212 -9.93 13.86 5.75
C TRP A 212 -8.72 12.99 5.44
N ALA A 213 -8.69 11.82 6.06
CA ALA A 213 -7.63 10.86 5.89
C ALA A 213 -8.20 9.45 5.72
N HIS A 214 -7.46 8.62 5.01
CA HIS A 214 -7.60 7.17 5.12
C HIS A 214 -7.03 6.77 6.47
N HIS A 215 -7.88 6.31 7.38
CA HIS A 215 -7.53 6.09 8.79
C HIS A 215 -7.72 4.64 9.23
N GLU A 216 -8.30 3.82 8.35
CA GLU A 216 -8.40 2.39 8.54
C GLU A 216 -7.01 1.75 8.64
N LYS A 217 -6.89 0.78 9.55
CA LYS A 217 -5.71 -0.06 9.70
C LYS A 217 -6.15 -1.49 9.53
N TYR A 218 -5.75 -2.09 8.42
CA TYR A 218 -6.01 -3.49 8.20
C TYR A 218 -4.94 -4.18 7.39
N CYS A 219 -4.79 -5.48 7.62
CA CYS A 219 -4.02 -6.37 6.78
C CYS A 219 -4.87 -7.59 6.43
N VAL A 220 -4.91 -7.97 5.16
CA VAL A 220 -5.59 -9.19 4.69
C VAL A 220 -4.56 -10.08 4.01
N VAL A 221 -4.46 -11.33 4.45
CA VAL A 221 -3.58 -12.35 3.91
C VAL A 221 -4.42 -13.41 3.20
N ASP A 222 -4.09 -13.70 1.93
CA ASP A 222 -4.65 -14.77 1.09
C ASP A 222 -6.18 -14.84 1.06
N HIS A 223 -6.85 -13.68 1.17
CA HIS A 223 -8.32 -13.54 1.23
C HIS A 223 -9.03 -14.31 2.37
N GLU A 224 -8.28 -14.85 3.33
CA GLU A 224 -8.82 -15.73 4.38
C GLU A 224 -8.63 -15.17 5.80
N LEU A 225 -7.55 -14.45 6.04
CA LEU A 225 -7.21 -13.91 7.36
C LEU A 225 -7.11 -12.40 7.31
N ALA A 226 -7.86 -11.73 8.19
CA ALA A 226 -7.86 -10.27 8.29
C ALA A 226 -7.50 -9.81 9.71
N PHE A 227 -6.62 -8.81 9.78
CA PHE A 227 -6.33 -8.02 10.97
C PHE A 227 -7.01 -6.67 10.79
N ILE A 228 -7.78 -6.23 11.78
CA ILE A 228 -8.43 -4.91 11.80
C ILE A 228 -8.30 -4.32 13.20
N GLY A 229 -8.10 -3.01 13.32
CA GLY A 229 -8.01 -2.38 14.64
C GLY A 229 -7.50 -0.95 14.62
N GLY A 230 -6.91 -0.54 15.75
CA GLY A 230 -6.37 0.81 15.98
C GLY A 230 -4.84 0.91 15.89
N LEU A 231 -4.13 -0.18 15.61
CA LEU A 231 -2.67 -0.21 15.55
C LEU A 231 -2.18 -0.07 14.11
N ASP A 232 -1.57 1.07 13.81
CA ASP A 232 -0.82 1.28 12.57
C ASP A 232 0.49 0.47 12.56
N LEU A 233 0.98 0.11 11.37
CA LEU A 233 2.33 -0.48 11.18
C LEU A 233 3.45 0.57 11.25
N CYS A 234 3.50 1.38 12.30
CA CYS A 234 4.55 2.39 12.47
C CYS A 234 5.07 2.48 13.91
N PHE A 235 6.15 3.25 14.06
CA PHE A 235 6.83 3.48 15.33
C PHE A 235 5.90 4.00 16.44
N GLY A 236 6.24 3.64 17.68
CA GLY A 236 5.52 4.01 18.91
C GLY A 236 4.22 3.23 19.16
N ARG A 237 3.83 2.29 18.31
CA ARG A 237 2.60 1.47 18.49
C ARG A 237 2.86 0.16 19.22
N TRP A 238 4.07 -0.39 19.10
CA TRP A 238 4.41 -1.62 19.80
C TRP A 238 4.60 -1.30 21.28
N ASP A 239 3.87 -2.01 22.13
CA ASP A 239 3.96 -1.86 23.57
C ASP A 239 3.61 -3.16 24.29
N LEU A 240 4.03 -3.24 25.54
CA LEU A 240 3.72 -4.28 26.51
C LEU A 240 2.55 -3.84 27.39
N HIS A 241 1.86 -4.79 28.01
CA HIS A 241 0.84 -4.51 29.02
C HIS A 241 1.36 -3.72 30.23
N GLN A 242 2.67 -3.80 30.49
CA GLN A 242 3.33 -3.06 31.56
C GLN A 242 3.50 -1.57 31.25
N HIS A 243 3.38 -1.15 29.98
CA HIS A 243 3.58 0.22 29.50
C HIS A 243 4.83 0.90 30.12
N PRO A 244 6.03 0.30 29.99
CA PRO A 244 7.22 0.83 30.63
C PRO A 244 7.58 2.21 30.06
N LEU A 245 7.93 3.13 30.96
CA LEU A 245 8.27 4.52 30.60
C LEU A 245 9.73 4.70 30.18
N ALA A 246 10.57 3.70 30.40
CA ALA A 246 12.00 3.77 30.16
C ALA A 246 12.52 2.46 29.59
N ASP A 247 13.43 2.58 28.62
CA ASP A 247 14.11 1.48 27.96
C ASP A 247 15.61 1.72 28.03
N VAL A 248 16.20 1.36 29.17
CA VAL A 248 17.60 1.71 29.48
C VAL A 248 18.35 0.44 29.83
N HIS A 249 19.34 0.11 29.01
CA HIS A 249 20.17 -1.10 29.18
C HIS A 249 21.66 -0.72 29.25
N PRO A 250 22.18 -0.33 30.43
CA PRO A 250 23.55 0.16 30.58
C PRO A 250 24.63 -0.89 30.27
N ALA A 251 24.29 -2.17 30.41
CA ALA A 251 25.21 -3.27 30.20
C ALA A 251 25.33 -3.69 28.72
N THR A 252 24.27 -3.50 27.92
CA THR A 252 24.27 -3.87 26.51
C THR A 252 23.09 -3.26 25.75
N VAL A 253 23.33 -2.77 24.54
CA VAL A 253 22.27 -2.30 23.64
C VAL A 253 21.43 -3.44 23.04
N ARG A 254 21.86 -4.70 23.22
CA ARG A 254 21.15 -5.87 22.66
C ARG A 254 19.81 -6.14 23.33
N GLU A 255 19.59 -5.60 24.51
CA GLU A 255 18.36 -5.76 25.27
C GLU A 255 17.35 -4.63 25.00
N GLU A 256 17.75 -3.58 24.27
CA GLU A 256 16.87 -2.47 23.87
C GLU A 256 15.60 -3.00 23.23
N ILE A 257 14.45 -2.51 23.67
CA ILE A 257 13.14 -2.93 23.18
C ILE A 257 12.63 -1.96 22.13
N TRP A 258 12.77 -0.65 22.31
CA TRP A 258 12.30 0.39 21.37
C TRP A 258 13.51 1.07 20.71
N PRO A 259 14.01 0.57 19.57
CA PRO A 259 15.21 1.12 18.97
C PRO A 259 14.97 2.49 18.31
N GLY A 260 15.85 3.46 18.56
CA GLY A 260 15.90 4.72 17.80
C GLY A 260 14.58 5.51 17.83
N GLN A 261 13.98 5.75 16.65
CA GLN A 261 12.73 6.52 16.54
C GLN A 261 11.51 5.81 17.15
N ASP A 262 11.62 4.50 17.39
CA ASP A 262 10.56 3.71 18.02
C ASP A 262 10.42 4.02 19.51
N TYR A 263 11.49 4.50 20.15
CA TYR A 263 11.42 5.12 21.48
C TYR A 263 11.05 6.59 21.33
N ASN A 264 9.76 6.90 21.48
CA ASN A 264 9.25 8.25 21.31
C ASN A 264 8.23 8.64 22.38
N ASN A 265 8.08 9.95 22.54
CA ASN A 265 6.99 10.54 23.32
C ASN A 265 6.38 11.67 22.50
N ASN A 266 5.22 11.38 21.89
CA ASN A 266 4.51 12.33 21.01
C ASN A 266 4.07 13.63 21.70
N ARG A 267 4.13 13.72 23.03
CA ARG A 267 3.83 14.96 23.78
C ARG A 267 5.04 15.84 23.97
N MET A 268 6.25 15.30 23.79
CA MET A 268 7.49 16.05 23.89
C MET A 268 7.89 16.54 22.50
N PHE A 269 7.69 17.83 22.24
CA PHE A 269 8.34 18.48 21.11
C PHE A 269 9.84 18.52 21.37
N VAL A 270 10.57 17.58 20.77
CA VAL A 270 12.03 17.65 20.74
C VAL A 270 12.39 18.69 19.70
N GLU A 271 12.99 19.79 20.14
CA GLU A 271 13.49 20.84 19.25
C GLU A 271 14.40 20.20 18.17
N PRO A 272 14.29 20.56 16.88
CA PRO A 272 15.01 19.90 15.78
C PRO A 272 16.54 19.81 15.97
N SER A 273 17.09 20.71 16.80
CA SER A 273 18.50 20.76 17.18
C SER A 273 18.97 19.56 18.03
N ILE A 274 18.07 18.89 18.74
CA ILE A 274 18.40 17.77 19.64
C ILE A 274 18.34 16.42 18.91
N VAL A 275 17.43 16.27 17.92
CA VAL A 275 17.31 15.04 17.11
C VAL A 275 18.58 14.77 16.29
N LEU A 276 19.24 15.82 15.81
CA LEU A 276 20.52 15.74 15.10
C LEU A 276 21.70 15.25 15.97
N ARG A 277 21.58 15.18 17.30
CA ARG A 277 22.63 14.58 18.14
C ARG A 277 22.48 13.07 18.34
N ILE A 278 21.28 12.52 18.19
CA ILE A 278 21.02 11.09 18.40
C ILE A 278 21.20 10.31 17.08
N SER A 279 20.97 10.94 15.93
CA SER A 279 21.11 10.31 14.61
C SER A 279 22.56 10.16 14.10
N TRP A 280 23.56 10.74 14.79
CA TRP A 280 24.96 10.79 14.33
C TRP A 280 25.96 10.06 15.24
N LEU A 281 25.52 9.20 16.15
CA LEU A 281 26.39 8.31 16.92
C LEU A 281 26.34 6.85 16.40
N LYS A 282 26.55 6.70 15.09
CA LYS A 282 27.07 5.47 14.48
C LYS A 282 28.40 5.78 13.82
#